data_AF-A0A5C9EC12-F1
#
_entry.id   AF-A0A5C9EC12-F1
#
_cell.length_a   1.000
_cell.length_b   1.000
_cell.length_c   1.000
_cell.angle_alpha   90.00
_cell.angle_beta   90.00
_cell.angle_gamma   90.00
#
_symmetry.space_group_name_H-M   'P 1'
#
loop_
_entity.id
_entity.type
_entity.pdbx_description
1 polymer ?
#
loop_
_entity_poly.entity_id
_entity_poly.type
_entity_poly.pdbx_seq_one_letter_code
_entity_poly.pdbx_strand_id
1 'polypeptide(L)'
;MSKFKRKKAPKKKEGISEKQIVFERSLQISGWFFLITLGIFMLIYALFDMLLEIVQIEVNAVVFAFVIFMATSAAFSFGLVSSIRKNRENTSKIFYDWLIGEFLFCMFVIFAVAIYQF
;
A
#
# COMPACT_ATOMS: atom_id res chain seq x y z
N MET A 1 51.45 17.59 22.56
CA MET A 1 50.87 17.15 21.27
C MET A 1 49.37 16.91 21.44
N SER A 2 48.54 17.89 21.06
CA SER A 2 47.08 17.83 21.23
C SER A 2 46.44 17.00 20.11
N LYS A 3 45.87 15.85 20.46
CA LYS A 3 45.07 15.01 19.55
C LYS A 3 43.69 15.65 19.38
N PHE A 4 43.59 16.66 18.52
CA PHE A 4 42.30 17.18 18.07
C PHE A 4 41.60 16.09 17.21
N LYS A 5 40.70 15.33 17.84
CA LYS A 5 39.73 14.48 17.13
C LYS A 5 38.88 15.41 16.26
N ARG A 6 39.11 15.41 14.94
CA ARG A 6 38.22 16.07 13.97
C ARG A 6 36.82 15.48 14.16
N LYS A 7 35.91 16.25 14.76
CA LYS A 7 34.48 15.94 14.73
C LYS A 7 34.08 15.87 13.26
N LYS A 8 33.62 14.70 12.80
CA LYS A 8 33.05 14.53 11.46
C LYS A 8 31.97 15.60 11.31
N ALA A 9 32.08 16.43 10.27
CA ALA A 9 31.10 17.44 9.98
C ALA A 9 29.70 16.80 9.95
N PRO A 10 28.66 17.45 10.52
CA PRO A 10 27.30 16.97 10.35
C PRO A 10 27.04 16.87 8.85
N LYS A 11 26.66 15.68 8.37
CA LYS A 11 26.24 15.49 6.98
C LYS A 11 25.21 16.57 6.68
N LYS A 12 25.56 17.45 5.74
CA LYS A 12 24.66 18.48 5.21
C LYS A 12 23.41 17.71 4.78
N LYS A 13 22.24 18.02 5.34
CA LYS A 13 20.96 17.49 4.86
C LYS A 13 20.88 17.88 3.39
N GLU A 14 21.23 16.97 2.50
CA GLU A 14 21.01 17.15 1.07
C GLU A 14 19.52 17.43 0.92
N GLY A 15 19.21 18.55 0.27
CA GLY A 15 17.82 18.92 -0.01
C GLY A 15 17.11 17.73 -0.64
N ILE A 16 15.84 17.56 -0.29
CA ILE A 16 15.02 16.46 -0.79
C ILE A 16 15.19 16.38 -2.30
N SER A 17 15.63 15.22 -2.80
CA SER A 17 15.77 15.01 -4.24
C SER A 17 14.40 15.09 -4.89
N GLU A 18 14.27 15.85 -5.97
CA GLU A 18 13.03 16.00 -6.73
C GLU A 18 12.43 14.64 -7.13
N LYS A 19 13.29 13.66 -7.44
CA LYS A 19 12.90 12.27 -7.72
C LYS A 19 12.17 11.59 -6.55
N GLN A 20 12.57 11.87 -5.31
CA GLN A 20 11.90 11.32 -4.12
C GLN A 20 10.51 11.94 -3.92
N ILE A 21 10.35 13.23 -4.22
CA ILE A 21 9.05 13.92 -4.12
C ILE A 21 8.09 13.35 -5.15
N VAL A 22 8.56 13.17 -6.39
CA VAL A 22 7.75 12.57 -7.46
C VAL A 22 7.35 11.15 -7.11
N PHE A 23 8.29 10.35 -6.56
CA PHE A 23 8.00 8.99 -6.11
C PHE A 23 6.97 8.93 -4.98
N GLU A 24 7.16 9.71 -3.91
CA GLU A 24 6.18 9.80 -2.81
C GLU A 24 4.80 10.22 -3.31
N ARG A 25 4.74 11.19 -4.22
CA ARG A 25 3.49 11.68 -4.80
C ARG A 25 2.81 10.61 -5.66
N SER A 26 3.58 9.87 -6.46
CA SER A 26 3.07 8.77 -7.28
C SER A 26 2.45 7.69 -6.40
N LEU A 27 3.15 7.25 -5.35
CA LEU A 27 2.62 6.27 -4.40
C LEU A 27 1.36 6.77 -3.69
N GLN A 28 1.34 8.04 -3.29
CA GLN A 28 0.17 8.63 -2.64
C GLN A 28 -1.05 8.68 -3.58
N ILE A 29 -0.84 9.04 -4.86
CA ILE A 29 -1.88 9.02 -5.88
C ILE A 29 -2.38 7.59 -6.11
N SER A 30 -1.48 6.61 -6.22
CA SER A 30 -1.84 5.19 -6.36
C SER A 30 -2.71 4.72 -5.19
N GLY A 31 -2.33 5.06 -3.95
CA GLY A 31 -3.13 4.71 -2.77
C GLY A 31 -4.54 5.30 -2.79
N TRP A 32 -4.67 6.57 -3.19
CA TRP A 32 -5.98 7.20 -3.37
C TRP A 32 -6.80 6.57 -4.49
N PHE A 33 -6.17 6.21 -5.61
CA PHE A 33 -6.84 5.54 -6.71
C PHE A 33 -7.44 4.21 -6.25
N PHE A 34 -6.66 3.35 -5.59
CA PHE A 34 -7.17 2.10 -5.04
C PHE A 34 -8.33 2.31 -4.06
N LEU A 35 -8.21 3.29 -3.16
CA LEU A 35 -9.22 3.56 -2.15
C LEU A 35 -10.54 4.10 -2.75
N ILE A 36 -10.44 5.01 -3.73
CA ILE A 36 -11.60 5.54 -4.44
C ILE A 36 -12.29 4.44 -5.25
N THR A 37 -11.53 3.62 -5.98
CA THR A 37 -12.11 2.51 -6.75
C THR A 37 -12.79 1.50 -5.83
N LEU A 38 -12.20 1.17 -4.67
CA LEU A 38 -12.85 0.34 -3.66
C LEU A 38 -14.16 0.98 -3.16
N GLY A 39 -14.14 2.27 -2.86
CA GLY A 39 -15.33 3.01 -2.42
C GLY A 39 -16.45 2.99 -3.46
N ILE A 40 -16.13 3.24 -4.73
CA ILE A 40 -17.09 3.17 -5.85
C ILE A 40 -17.64 1.75 -5.97
N PHE A 41 -16.78 0.73 -5.89
CA PHE A 41 -17.21 -0.66 -5.97
C PHE A 41 -18.18 -1.02 -4.84
N MET A 42 -17.86 -0.68 -3.59
CA MET A 42 -18.72 -0.95 -2.44
C MET A 42 -20.06 -0.21 -2.54
N LEU A 43 -20.05 1.02 -3.05
CA LEU A 43 -21.27 1.82 -3.24
C LEU A 43 -22.17 1.20 -4.32
N ILE A 44 -21.59 0.80 -5.46
CA ILE A 44 -22.33 0.10 -6.51
C ILE A 44 -22.86 -1.23 -5.97
N TYR A 45 -22.03 -2.01 -5.29
CA TYR A 45 -22.44 -3.29 -4.70
C TYR A 45 -23.64 -3.13 -3.76
N ALA A 46 -23.59 -2.15 -2.85
CA ALA A 46 -24.70 -1.85 -1.94
C ALA A 46 -25.97 -1.36 -2.65
N LEU A 47 -25.84 -0.54 -3.70
CA LEU A 47 -26.99 -0.10 -4.50
C LEU A 47 -27.64 -1.27 -5.24
N PHE A 48 -26.85 -2.17 -5.80
CA PHE A 48 -27.34 -3.36 -6.48
C PHE A 48 -28.01 -4.33 -5.50
N ASP A 49 -27.45 -4.53 -4.31
CA ASP A 49 -28.04 -5.35 -3.25
C ASP A 49 -29.41 -4.79 -2.82
N MET A 50 -29.52 -3.47 -2.63
CA MET A 50 -30.78 -2.79 -2.31
C MET A 50 -31.81 -2.82 -3.45
N LEU A 51 -31.38 -2.74 -4.72
CA LEU A 51 -32.28 -2.74 -5.88
C LEU A 51 -32.73 -4.14 -6.29
N LEU A 52 -31.89 -5.15 -6.07
CA LEU A 52 -32.09 -6.52 -6.54
C LEU A 52 -32.36 -7.48 -5.38
N GLU A 53 -33.15 -7.10 -4.36
CA GLU A 53 -33.55 -7.95 -3.21
C GLU A 53 -34.07 -9.37 -3.57
N ILE A 54 -34.26 -9.66 -4.87
CA ILE A 54 -34.67 -10.92 -5.49
C ILE A 54 -33.49 -11.83 -5.87
N VAL A 55 -32.30 -11.28 -6.14
CA VAL A 55 -31.08 -12.03 -6.49
C VAL A 55 -30.10 -11.88 -5.33
N GLN A 56 -29.91 -12.94 -4.55
CA GLN A 56 -28.84 -12.98 -3.54
C GLN A 56 -27.49 -12.77 -4.24
N ILE A 57 -26.92 -11.57 -4.09
CA ILE A 57 -25.57 -11.28 -4.56
C ILE A 57 -24.61 -11.92 -3.55
N GLU A 58 -24.41 -13.24 -3.66
CA GLU A 58 -23.44 -13.93 -2.83
C GLU A 58 -22.04 -13.32 -3.03
N VAL A 59 -21.31 -13.18 -1.93
CA VAL A 59 -19.91 -12.78 -1.95
C VAL A 59 -19.11 -13.94 -2.55
N ASN A 60 -19.00 -13.95 -3.87
CA ASN A 60 -18.16 -14.89 -4.58
C ASN A 60 -16.68 -14.56 -4.31
N ALA A 61 -15.81 -15.57 -4.40
CA ALA A 61 -14.37 -15.44 -4.21
C ALA A 61 -13.75 -14.34 -5.08
N VAL A 62 -14.31 -14.06 -6.26
CA VAL A 62 -13.86 -12.95 -7.12
C VAL A 62 -14.10 -11.59 -6.47
N VAL A 63 -15.31 -11.38 -5.90
CA VAL A 63 -15.67 -10.14 -5.19
C VAL A 63 -14.80 -9.99 -3.95
N PHE A 64 -14.62 -11.09 -3.19
CA PHE A 64 -13.76 -11.10 -2.02
C PHE A 64 -12.30 -10.76 -2.37
N ALA A 65 -11.73 -11.42 -3.38
CA ALA A 65 -10.36 -11.19 -3.83
C ALA A 65 -10.17 -9.76 -4.31
N PHE A 66 -11.14 -9.20 -5.03
CA PHE A 66 -11.11 -7.81 -5.45
C PHE A 66 -11.08 -6.85 -4.25
N VAL A 67 -11.98 -7.02 -3.28
CA VAL A 67 -12.05 -6.16 -2.09
C VAL A 67 -10.74 -6.22 -1.30
N ILE A 68 -10.23 -7.44 -1.04
CA ILE A 68 -8.97 -7.62 -0.31
C ILE A 68 -7.81 -6.96 -1.08
N PHE A 69 -7.66 -7.25 -2.36
CA PHE A 69 -6.58 -6.69 -3.18
C PHE A 69 -6.59 -5.15 -3.20
N MET A 70 -7.75 -4.54 -3.40
CA MET A 70 -7.87 -3.09 -3.46
C MET A 70 -7.60 -2.45 -2.09
N ALA A 71 -8.14 -3.03 -1.02
CA ALA A 71 -7.91 -2.55 0.35
C ALA A 71 -6.43 -2.66 0.74
N THR A 72 -5.77 -3.78 0.43
CA THR A 72 -4.38 -4.01 0.81
C THR A 72 -3.42 -3.19 -0.03
N SER A 73 -3.68 -3.04 -1.33
CA SER A 73 -2.88 -2.18 -2.21
C SER A 73 -2.98 -0.69 -1.79
N ALA A 74 -4.15 -0.26 -1.33
CA ALA A 74 -4.34 1.09 -0.77
C ALA A 74 -3.55 1.25 0.55
N ALA A 75 -3.72 0.32 1.49
CA ALA A 75 -3.02 0.32 2.77
C ALA A 75 -1.49 0.27 2.60
N PHE A 76 -1.05 -0.55 1.66
CA PHE A 76 0.35 -0.67 1.24
C PHE A 76 0.89 0.68 0.78
N SER A 77 0.22 1.31 -0.18
CA SER A 77 0.65 2.58 -0.76
C SER A 77 0.75 3.69 0.30
N PHE A 78 -0.24 3.82 1.18
CA PHE A 78 -0.21 4.84 2.24
C PHE A 78 0.80 4.53 3.34
N GLY A 79 0.91 3.27 3.74
CA GLY A 79 1.87 2.82 4.76
C GLY A 79 3.32 2.98 4.30
N LEU A 80 3.59 2.67 3.03
CA LEU A 80 4.87 2.88 2.38
C LEU A 80 5.22 4.37 2.31
N VAL A 81 4.30 5.25 1.90
CA VAL A 81 4.52 6.71 1.92
C VAL A 81 4.84 7.22 3.32
N SER A 82 4.09 6.77 4.34
CA SER A 82 4.33 7.14 5.74
C SER A 82 5.72 6.70 6.21
N SER A 83 6.13 5.49 5.85
CA SER A 83 7.43 4.91 6.21
C SER A 83 8.59 5.63 5.53
N ILE A 84 8.46 5.92 4.23
CA ILE A 84 9.47 6.68 3.46
C ILE A 84 9.61 8.09 4.03
N ARG A 85 8.50 8.77 4.35
CA ARG A 85 8.54 10.13 4.92
C ARG A 85 9.30 10.18 6.25
N LYS A 86 9.16 9.15 7.09
CA LYS A 86 9.88 9.04 8.37
C LYS A 86 11.37 8.75 8.19
N ASN A 87 11.76 8.01 7.15
CA ASN A 87 13.13 7.51 7.00
C ASN A 87 13.64 7.55 5.54
N ARG A 88 13.72 8.77 5.01
CA ARG A 88 14.03 9.05 3.58
C ARG A 88 15.39 8.53 3.12
N GLU A 89 16.36 8.41 4.03
CA GLU A 89 17.70 7.91 3.71
C GLU A 89 17.69 6.44 3.26
N ASN A 90 16.68 5.66 3.67
CA ASN A 90 16.57 4.23 3.40
C ASN A 90 15.37 3.88 2.49
N THR A 91 14.91 4.83 1.67
CA THR A 91 13.72 4.67 0.80
C THR A 91 13.70 3.36 0.01
N SER A 92 14.82 2.98 -0.62
CA SER A 92 14.88 1.75 -1.42
C SER A 92 14.72 0.48 -0.59
N LYS A 93 15.38 0.41 0.58
CA LYS A 93 15.24 -0.74 1.47
C LYS A 93 13.81 -0.89 1.96
N ILE A 94 13.21 0.22 2.41
CA ILE A 94 11.82 0.25 2.88
C ILE A 94 10.88 -0.19 1.77
N PHE A 95 11.10 0.27 0.54
CA PHE A 95 10.31 -0.16 -0.61
C PHE A 95 10.35 -1.67 -0.82
N TYR A 96 11.54 -2.28 -0.82
CA TYR A 96 11.66 -3.74 -0.99
C TYR A 96 11.09 -4.53 0.19
N ASP A 97 11.34 -4.09 1.43
CA ASP A 97 10.80 -4.74 2.63
C ASP A 97 9.27 -4.75 2.60
N TRP A 98 8.67 -3.62 2.20
CA TRP A 98 7.23 -3.51 2.00
C TRP A 98 6.79 -4.43 0.84
N LEU A 99 7.39 -4.34 -0.34
CA LEU A 99 7.01 -5.15 -1.52
C LEU A 99 7.00 -6.66 -1.21
N ILE A 100 8.00 -7.14 -0.47
CA ILE A 100 8.06 -8.53 -0.01
C ILE A 100 6.92 -8.83 0.95
N GLY A 101 6.63 -7.91 1.88
CA GLY A 101 5.49 -8.02 2.80
C GLY A 101 4.15 -8.13 2.07
N GLU A 102 3.91 -7.30 1.06
CA GLU A 102 2.70 -7.35 0.23
C GLU A 102 2.62 -8.66 -0.55
N PHE A 103 3.73 -9.10 -1.15
CA PHE A 103 3.78 -10.37 -1.87
C PHE A 103 3.43 -11.56 -0.96
N LEU A 104 4.03 -11.63 0.23
CA LEU A 104 3.75 -12.69 1.20
C LEU A 104 2.30 -12.65 1.68
N PHE A 105 1.76 -11.45 1.91
CA PHE A 105 0.36 -11.27 2.27
C PHE A 105 -0.57 -11.74 1.16
N CYS A 106 -0.32 -11.36 -0.09
CA CYS A 106 -1.10 -11.82 -1.24
C CYS A 106 -1.06 -13.35 -1.41
N MET A 107 0.11 -13.97 -1.24
CA MET A 107 0.23 -15.43 -1.24
C MET A 107 -0.63 -16.09 -0.15
N PHE A 108 -0.60 -15.54 1.07
CA PHE A 108 -1.42 -16.03 2.18
C PHE A 108 -2.91 -15.92 1.86
N VAL A 109 -3.37 -14.78 1.33
CA VAL A 109 -4.77 -14.59 0.93
C VAL A 109 -5.19 -15.57 -0.15
N ILE A 110 -4.36 -15.79 -1.18
CA ILE A 110 -4.64 -16.75 -2.25
C ILE A 110 -4.83 -18.16 -1.66
N PHE A 111 -3.93 -18.58 -0.75
CA PHE A 111 -4.06 -19.88 -0.10
C PHE A 111 -5.30 -19.97 0.80
N ALA A 112 -5.61 -18.92 1.56
CA ALA A 112 -6.81 -18.89 2.40
C ALA A 112 -8.10 -19.00 1.57
N VAL A 113 -8.19 -18.27 0.45
CA VAL A 113 -9.32 -18.35 -0.47
C VAL A 113 -9.40 -19.72 -1.14
N ALA A 114 -8.26 -20.27 -1.58
CA ALA A 114 -8.22 -21.59 -2.21
C ALA A 114 -8.70 -22.71 -1.26
N ILE A 115 -8.36 -22.62 0.03
CA ILE A 115 -8.87 -23.56 1.05
C ILE A 115 -10.37 -23.36 1.26
N TYR A 116 -10.85 -22.12 1.34
CA TYR A 116 -12.27 -21.83 1.55
C TYR A 116 -13.16 -22.25 0.37
N GLN A 117 -12.62 -22.28 -0.85
CA GLN A 117 -13.34 -22.72 -2.05
C GLN A 117 -13.38 -24.25 -2.23
N PHE A 118 -12.67 -25.03 -1.40
CA PHE A 118 -12.63 -26.50 -1.45
C PHE A 118 -13.58 -27.10 -0.42
#